data_AF-A0A976III2-F1
#
_entry.id   AF-A0A976III2-F1
#
_cell.length_a   1.000
_cell.length_b   1.000
_cell.length_c   1.000
_cell.angle_alpha   90.00
_cell.angle_beta   90.00
_cell.angle_gamma   90.00
#
_symmetry.space_group_name_H-M   'P 1'
#
loop_
_entity.id
_entity.type
_entity.pdbx_description
1 polymer ?
#
loop_
_entity_poly.entity_id
_entity_poly.type
_entity_poly.pdbx_seq_one_letter_code
_entity_poly.pdbx_strand_id
1 'polypeptide(L)'
;MAKLLIIATAVLAFSLALGEALDRDKLHEVMASVHGNHNYTVHYDDVEENRQELKCYGNLTREINPVCGSNGKRYTNLSMFNFRKCMMKVQEDEEIQVTDMEFCKDAELEDMAPNMKYIS
;
A
#
# COMPACT_ATOMS: atom_id res chain seq x y z
N MET A 1 -45.72 -18.85 -39.17
CA MET A 1 -44.40 -18.48 -39.72
C MET A 1 -43.62 -17.55 -38.79
N ALA A 2 -44.16 -16.40 -38.36
CA ALA A 2 -43.43 -15.46 -37.48
C ALA A 2 -43.04 -16.01 -36.09
N LYS A 3 -43.91 -16.82 -35.45
CA LYS A 3 -43.64 -17.38 -34.11
C LYS A 3 -42.47 -18.38 -34.09
N LEU A 4 -42.21 -19.09 -35.20
CA LEU A 4 -41.11 -20.06 -35.28
C LEU A 4 -39.75 -19.35 -35.45
N LEU A 5 -39.74 -18.24 -36.19
CA LEU A 5 -38.56 -17.39 -36.38
C LEU A 5 -38.10 -16.73 -35.07
N ILE A 6 -39.04 -16.29 -34.22
CA ILE A 6 -38.73 -15.67 -32.93
C ILE A 6 -38.06 -16.67 -31.97
N ILE A 7 -38.51 -17.92 -31.98
CA ILE A 7 -37.94 -18.99 -31.15
C ILE A 7 -36.52 -19.33 -31.62
N ALA A 8 -36.30 -19.41 -32.94
CA ALA A 8 -34.99 -19.67 -33.51
C ALA A 8 -33.96 -18.57 -33.17
N THR A 9 -34.37 -17.30 -33.18
CA THR A 9 -33.50 -16.18 -32.78
C THR A 9 -33.17 -16.17 -31.29
N ALA A 10 -34.13 -16.59 -30.45
CA ALA A 10 -33.91 -16.65 -28.99
C ALA A 10 -32.92 -17.77 -28.61
N VAL A 11 -32.98 -18.92 -29.29
CA VAL A 11 -32.05 -20.04 -29.06
C VAL A 11 -30.64 -19.69 -29.53
N LEU A 12 -30.49 -18.98 -30.66
CA LEU A 12 -29.19 -18.48 -31.15
C LEU A 12 -28.56 -17.46 -30.18
N ALA A 13 -29.36 -16.57 -29.60
CA ALA A 13 -28.90 -15.63 -28.58
C ALA A 13 -28.51 -16.33 -27.27
N PHE A 14 -29.22 -17.39 -26.89
CA PHE A 14 -28.92 -18.17 -25.68
C PHE A 14 -27.65 -19.01 -25.83
N SER A 15 -27.37 -19.55 -27.03
CA SER A 15 -26.10 -20.23 -27.30
C SER A 15 -24.89 -19.29 -27.31
N LEU A 16 -25.07 -18.02 -27.68
CA LEU A 16 -24.03 -17.00 -27.60
C LEU A 16 -23.75 -16.57 -26.15
N ALA A 17 -24.74 -16.67 -25.26
CA ALA A 17 -24.59 -16.39 -23.83
C ALA A 17 -23.93 -17.54 -23.04
N LEU A 18 -23.89 -18.76 -23.58
CA LEU A 18 -23.20 -19.91 -22.98
C LEU A 18 -21.76 -20.08 -23.51
N GLY A 19 -21.27 -19.13 -24.32
CA GLY A 19 -19.92 -19.11 -24.88
C GLY A 19 -18.89 -18.36 -24.02
N GLU A 20 -19.29 -17.81 -22.88
CA GLU A 20 -18.36 -17.17 -21.95
C GLU A 20 -17.75 -18.22 -21.02
N ALA A 21 -16.60 -18.68 -21.48
CA ALA A 21 -15.57 -19.46 -20.84
C ALA A 21 -15.48 -19.27 -19.31
N LEU A 22 -15.09 -20.36 -18.63
CA LEU A 22 -14.52 -20.36 -17.27
C LEU A 22 -13.66 -19.11 -17.03
N ASP A 23 -14.25 -18.18 -16.31
CA ASP A 23 -13.71 -16.87 -16.00
C ASP A 23 -12.49 -17.01 -15.09
N ARG A 24 -11.31 -16.80 -15.65
CA ARG A 24 -10.01 -16.82 -14.97
C ARG A 24 -9.93 -15.75 -13.88
N ASP A 25 -10.81 -14.75 -13.92
CA ASP A 25 -10.74 -13.57 -13.06
C ASP A 25 -11.24 -13.86 -11.63
N LYS A 26 -12.15 -14.82 -11.46
CA LYS A 26 -12.61 -15.26 -10.12
C LYS A 26 -11.56 -16.04 -9.33
N LEU A 27 -10.60 -16.68 -9.98
CA LEU A 27 -9.53 -17.41 -9.29
C LEU A 27 -8.51 -16.44 -8.65
N HIS A 28 -8.29 -15.28 -9.28
CA HIS A 28 -7.36 -14.25 -8.80
C HIS A 28 -7.87 -13.53 -7.55
N GLU A 29 -9.19 -13.37 -7.41
CA GLU A 29 -9.82 -12.75 -6.24
C GLU A 29 -9.61 -13.59 -4.96
N VAL A 30 -9.72 -14.92 -5.07
CA VAL A 30 -9.55 -15.83 -3.93
C VAL A 30 -8.10 -15.89 -3.46
N MET A 31 -7.14 -15.81 -4.38
CA MET A 31 -5.70 -15.88 -4.07
C MET A 31 -5.14 -14.56 -3.49
N ALA A 32 -5.81 -13.43 -3.71
CA ALA A 32 -5.41 -12.14 -3.14
C ALA A 32 -5.73 -12.00 -1.63
N SER A 33 -6.63 -12.84 -1.10
CA SER A 33 -7.12 -12.70 0.28
C SER A 33 -6.20 -13.33 1.34
N VAL A 34 -5.26 -14.21 0.99
CA VAL A 34 -4.43 -14.91 1.99
C VAL A 34 -2.99 -14.97 1.49
N HIS A 35 -2.26 -13.89 1.77
CA HIS A 35 -0.84 -13.64 1.46
C HIS A 35 -0.39 -13.70 -0.01
N GLY A 36 -0.16 -12.50 -0.54
CA GLY A 36 0.79 -12.24 -1.61
C GLY A 36 0.30 -12.60 -3.00
N ASN A 37 -0.42 -11.69 -3.65
CA ASN A 37 -0.58 -11.77 -5.10
C ASN A 37 0.79 -11.54 -5.77
N HIS A 38 1.57 -12.60 -5.97
CA HIS A 38 2.74 -12.61 -6.84
C HIS A 38 2.30 -12.82 -8.29
N ASN A 39 1.56 -11.84 -8.81
CA ASN A 39 1.55 -11.58 -10.23
C ASN A 39 1.32 -10.09 -10.49
N TYR A 40 2.35 -9.31 -10.16
CA TYR A 40 2.48 -7.93 -10.57
C TYR A 40 3.22 -7.92 -11.92
N THR A 41 2.48 -7.78 -13.01
CA THR A 41 3.06 -7.51 -14.32
C THR A 41 3.30 -6.01 -14.42
N VAL A 42 4.56 -5.58 -14.25
CA VAL A 42 4.95 -4.18 -14.46
C VAL A 42 4.99 -3.93 -15.96
N HIS A 43 3.99 -3.25 -16.50
CA HIS A 43 4.14 -2.60 -17.79
C HIS A 43 4.79 -1.24 -17.54
N TYR A 44 6.06 -1.10 -17.94
CA TYR A 44 6.81 0.16 -17.90
C TYR A 44 6.43 1.08 -19.06
N ASP A 45 5.14 1.26 -19.29
CA ASP A 45 4.63 2.18 -20.30
C ASP A 45 3.76 3.22 -19.60
N ASP A 46 4.44 4.08 -18.82
CA ASP A 46 4.06 5.44 -18.41
C ASP A 46 5.26 6.07 -17.66
N VAL A 47 6.25 6.51 -18.42
CA VAL A 47 7.49 7.16 -17.91
C VAL A 47 7.22 8.58 -17.34
N GLU A 48 5.96 8.97 -17.13
CA GLU A 48 5.61 10.32 -16.67
C GLU A 48 4.90 10.40 -15.32
N GLU A 49 4.30 9.33 -14.77
CA GLU A 49 3.66 9.41 -13.45
C GLU A 49 4.60 9.05 -12.28
N ASN A 50 5.75 8.42 -12.55
CA ASN A 50 6.66 7.92 -11.50
C ASN A 50 7.91 8.79 -11.26
N ARG A 51 7.90 10.08 -11.63
CA ARG A 51 9.05 10.99 -11.47
C ARG A 51 9.32 11.40 -10.01
N GLN A 52 8.38 11.15 -9.09
CA GLN A 52 8.49 11.69 -7.72
C GLN A 52 9.19 10.77 -6.72
N GLU A 53 9.22 9.44 -6.96
CA GLU A 53 9.90 8.50 -6.06
C GLU A 53 11.44 8.64 -6.10
N LEU A 54 11.99 9.32 -7.11
CA LEU A 54 13.43 9.59 -7.26
C LEU A 54 13.89 10.90 -6.59
N LYS A 55 13.24 11.39 -5.53
CA LYS A 55 13.61 12.67 -4.88
C LYS A 55 14.42 12.53 -3.60
N CYS A 56 14.30 11.41 -2.90
CA CYS A 56 14.91 11.26 -1.59
C CYS A 56 16.18 10.41 -1.67
N TYR A 57 17.23 10.96 -2.29
CA TYR A 57 18.57 10.36 -2.21
C TYR A 57 19.29 10.88 -0.97
N GLY A 58 19.67 9.98 -0.05
CA GLY A 58 20.35 10.33 1.20
C GLY A 58 21.69 9.63 1.36
N ASN A 59 22.72 10.36 1.78
CA ASN A 59 23.97 9.77 2.26
C ASN A 59 23.73 9.17 3.65
N LEU A 60 23.32 7.90 3.69
CA LEU A 60 23.03 7.18 4.93
C LEU A 60 24.32 6.81 5.67
N THR A 61 24.40 7.21 6.94
CA THR A 61 25.48 6.83 7.85
C THR A 61 25.03 5.66 8.74
N ARG A 62 25.99 4.85 9.22
CA ARG A 62 25.74 3.72 10.15
C ARG A 62 26.00 4.08 11.62
N GLU A 63 26.20 5.35 11.92
CA GLU A 63 26.38 5.81 13.30
C GLU A 63 25.10 5.59 14.12
N ILE A 64 25.25 5.35 15.43
CA ILE A 64 24.13 5.18 16.34
C ILE A 64 24.10 6.41 17.24
N ASN A 65 23.39 7.43 16.78
CA ASN A 65 23.21 8.72 17.45
C ASN A 65 21.71 9.08 17.39
N PRO A 66 20.88 8.43 18.22
CA PRO A 66 19.44 8.41 18.01
C PRO A 66 18.79 9.79 18.14
N VAL A 67 17.77 10.04 17.32
CA VAL A 67 16.96 11.26 17.35
C VAL A 67 15.48 10.91 17.41
N CYS A 68 14.69 11.75 18.06
CA CYS A 68 13.23 11.60 18.14
C CYS A 68 12.55 12.47 17.09
N GLY A 69 11.64 11.89 16.31
CA GLY A 69 10.79 12.62 15.38
C GLY A 69 9.47 13.04 16.02
N SER A 70 8.89 14.13 15.53
CA SER A 70 7.57 14.64 15.94
C SER A 70 6.41 13.69 15.64
N ASN A 71 6.67 12.59 14.92
CA ASN A 71 5.75 11.48 14.68
C ASN A 71 5.85 10.36 15.72
N GLY A 72 6.53 10.60 16.84
CA GLY A 72 6.65 9.66 17.97
C GLY A 72 7.65 8.54 17.73
N LYS A 73 8.36 8.56 16.59
CA LYS A 73 9.31 7.51 16.23
C LYS A 73 10.75 7.95 16.49
N ARG A 74 11.53 7.02 17.04
CA ARG A 74 12.98 7.16 17.20
C ARG A 74 13.70 6.65 15.96
N TYR A 75 14.66 7.43 15.48
CA TYR A 75 15.49 7.11 14.33
C TYR A 75 16.93 6.85 14.79
N THR A 76 17.62 5.90 14.15
CA THR A 76 18.99 5.48 14.54
C THR A 76 19.99 6.61 14.53
N ASN A 77 19.85 7.54 13.59
CA ASN A 77 20.66 8.75 13.47
C ASN A 77 19.92 9.84 12.68
N LEU A 78 20.51 11.03 12.66
CA LEU A 78 19.97 12.18 11.94
C LEU A 78 19.88 11.95 10.43
N SER A 79 20.83 11.21 9.83
CA SER A 79 20.78 10.89 8.40
C SER A 79 19.55 10.05 8.05
N MET A 80 19.26 9.03 8.86
CA MET A 80 18.06 8.20 8.73
C MET A 80 16.78 9.02 8.95
N PHE A 81 16.77 9.93 9.94
CA PHE A 81 15.66 10.85 10.14
C PHE A 81 15.40 11.73 8.92
N ASN A 82 16.44 12.36 8.36
CA ASN A 82 16.31 13.24 7.19
C ASN A 82 15.82 12.50 5.94
N PHE A 83 16.33 11.29 5.72
CA PHE A 83 15.83 10.43 4.64
C PHE A 83 14.34 10.16 4.82
N ARG A 84 13.92 9.79 6.04
CA ARG A 84 12.51 9.50 6.34
C ARG A 84 11.63 10.76 6.27
N LYS A 85 12.13 11.91 6.69
CA LYS A 85 11.46 13.21 6.53
C LYS A 85 11.16 13.51 5.07
N CYS A 86 12.13 13.29 4.17
CA CYS A 86 11.90 13.46 2.74
C CYS A 86 10.85 12.47 2.21
N MET A 87 10.97 11.20 2.60
CA MET A 87 10.05 10.15 2.13
C MET A 87 8.61 10.41 2.58
N MET A 88 8.39 10.87 3.81
CA MET A 88 7.05 11.25 4.30
C MET A 88 6.52 12.47 3.56
N LYS A 89 7.37 13.47 3.28
CA LYS A 89 6.95 14.65 2.54
C LYS A 89 6.52 14.34 1.10
N VAL A 90 7.15 13.35 0.47
CA VAL A 90 6.84 12.96 -0.92
C VAL A 90 5.64 12.02 -0.99
N GLN A 91 5.52 11.04 -0.08
CA GLN A 91 4.47 10.01 -0.16
C GLN A 91 3.19 10.39 0.58
N GLU A 92 3.31 11.11 1.69
CA GLU A 92 2.21 11.35 2.65
C GLU A 92 1.87 12.86 2.77
N ASP A 93 2.64 13.74 2.11
CA ASP A 93 2.65 15.20 2.30
C ASP A 93 2.89 15.66 3.76
N GLU A 94 3.32 14.73 4.61
CA GLU A 94 3.58 14.97 6.02
C GLU A 94 4.99 15.53 6.24
N GLU A 95 5.12 16.49 7.15
CA GLU A 95 6.41 17.02 7.58
C GLU A 95 6.68 16.67 9.04
N ILE A 96 7.84 16.05 9.28
CA ILE A 96 8.31 15.73 10.63
C ILE A 96 9.51 16.61 11.01
N GLN A 97 9.64 16.87 12.32
CA GLN A 97 10.73 17.64 12.92
C GLN A 97 11.40 16.84 14.02
N VAL A 98 12.66 17.15 14.31
CA VAL A 98 13.32 16.58 15.49
C VAL A 98 12.70 17.23 16.74
N THR A 99 12.34 16.41 17.72
CA THR A 99 11.79 16.84 19.00
C THR A 99 12.57 16.21 20.16
N ASP A 100 12.17 16.53 21.40
CA ASP A 100 12.78 15.97 22.59
C ASP A 100 12.60 14.44 22.64
N MET A 101 13.63 13.73 23.12
CA MET A 101 13.58 12.27 23.28
C MET A 101 12.53 11.81 24.29
N GLU A 102 12.11 12.65 25.23
CA GLU A 102 11.01 12.40 26.16
C GLU A 102 9.71 12.09 25.41
N PHE A 103 9.40 12.85 24.36
CA PHE A 103 8.20 12.61 23.54
C PHE A 103 8.16 11.19 22.95
N CYS A 104 9.29 10.68 22.44
CA CYS A 104 9.35 9.31 21.92
C CYS A 104 9.28 8.26 23.02
N LYS A 105 9.78 8.54 24.24
CA LYS A 105 9.62 7.61 25.37
C LYS A 105 8.16 7.49 25.76
N ASP A 106 7.44 8.61 25.80
CA ASP A 106 6.02 8.64 26.12
C ASP A 106 5.21 7.92 25.04
N ALA A 107 5.50 8.20 23.76
CA ALA A 107 4.88 7.49 22.64
C ALA A 107 5.13 5.96 22.69
N GLU A 108 6.37 5.54 23.00
CA GLU A 108 6.69 4.11 23.17
C GLU A 108 5.92 3.50 24.36
N LEU A 109 5.72 4.23 25.45
CA LEU A 109 4.92 3.78 26.60
C LEU A 109 3.44 3.65 26.26
N GLU A 110 2.87 4.59 25.50
CA GLU A 110 1.48 4.52 25.02
C GLU A 110 1.26 3.31 24.10
N ASP A 111 2.20 3.04 23.19
CA ASP A 111 2.17 1.89 22.28
C ASP A 111 2.33 0.54 23.01
N MET A 112 3.04 0.51 24.14
CA MET A 112 3.19 -0.68 25.01
C MET A 112 2.03 -0.85 26.00
N ALA A 113 1.27 0.20 26.28
CA ALA A 113 0.14 0.19 27.21
C ALA A 113 -1.26 -0.19 26.64
N PRO A 114 -1.49 -0.67 25.39
CA PRO A 114 -2.84 -1.01 24.96
C PRO A 114 -3.46 -2.15 25.77
N ASN A 115 -2.65 -2.93 26.49
CA ASN A 115 -3.11 -4.01 27.36
C ASN A 115 -3.48 -3.59 28.79
N MET A 116 -3.27 -2.33 29.19
CA MET A 116 -3.63 -1.87 30.55
C MET A 116 -4.97 -1.10 30.60
N LYS A 117 -5.54 -0.71 29.44
CA LYS A 117 -6.87 -0.07 29.37
C LYS A 117 -8.06 -1.05 29.36
N TYR A 118 -7.81 -2.36 29.18
CA TYR A 118 -8.87 -3.38 29.14
C TYR A 118 -8.98 -4.21 30.43
N ILE A 119 -8.29 -3.81 31.51
CA ILE A 119 -8.39 -4.43 32.83
C ILE A 119 -8.89 -3.37 33.82
N SER A 120 -10.15 -2.97 33.67
CA SER A 120 -10.92 -2.23 34.68
C SER A 120 -12.34 -2.75 34.74
#